data_AF-A0A7S0UVL7-F1
#
_entry.id   AF-A0A7S0UVL7-F1
#
_cell.length_a   1.000
_cell.length_b   1.000
_cell.length_c   1.000
_cell.angle_alpha   90.00
_cell.angle_beta   90.00
_cell.angle_gamma   90.00
#
_symmetry.space_group_name_H-M   'P 1'
#
loop_
_entity.id
_entity.type
_entity.pdbx_description
1 polymer ?
#
loop_
_entity_poly.entity_id
_entity_poly.type
_entity_poly.pdbx_seq_one_letter_code
_entity_poly.pdbx_strand_id
1 'polypeptide(L)'
;MAENVANRDEALKCLDIARRAMNSNDLAKAEKFARKAKQLYNSSDVDNLLRKIEEAQGSGPSVSSTPNADQRNSSGASTTKPSPSGQPESHRHHTTSQHHGSADSGTPEQRQLVQTILKAKDFYEILGVAKTATDDDIKRAYKKLALKLHPDKCKAKGSEDAFKAVSKSFSCLSDADKRAYYDRTGYESSTAAVAAQQAQQAGRRTAYADEVDPEEIFNMFFGGGFGPGARVFRTNFGGPRQRRPTANPNENGRNGFSGLLQFLPIIFIILFTFFQNQQQPYYSLQKDGTFRTPLKTAALDAPYYVRSHEEFISKYPAHTSSRMRLERQIESSYGEFLEAECQEERLRRHRIWTTNGREAANNFKAVNCEAYDRYQELAKEKYPPMSSAGIWF
;
A
#
# COMPACT_ATOMS: atom_id res chain seq x y z
N MET A 1 15.20 -29.58 28.53
CA MET A 1 15.92 -29.46 27.23
C MET A 1 14.90 -29.66 26.14
N ALA A 2 14.41 -28.58 25.51
CA ALA A 2 13.61 -28.65 24.31
C ALA A 2 14.43 -27.97 23.22
N GLU A 3 15.20 -28.78 22.48
CA GLU A 3 15.99 -28.28 21.34
C GLU A 3 15.03 -27.72 20.28
N ASN A 4 15.39 -26.56 19.73
CA ASN A 4 14.68 -25.90 18.62
C ASN A 4 14.73 -26.76 17.35
N VAL A 5 13.84 -27.76 17.26
CA VAL A 5 13.71 -28.65 16.09
C VAL A 5 13.44 -27.85 14.81
N ALA A 6 12.76 -26.70 14.90
CA ALA A 6 12.43 -25.86 13.74
C ALA A 6 13.65 -25.21 13.05
N ASN A 7 14.77 -24.99 13.76
CA ASN A 7 15.98 -24.40 13.16
C ASN A 7 16.99 -25.45 12.69
N ARG A 8 16.75 -26.74 12.98
CA ARG A 8 17.64 -27.85 12.63
C ARG A 8 17.65 -28.11 11.12
N ASP A 9 16.48 -28.12 10.48
CA ASP A 9 16.36 -28.42 9.05
C ASP A 9 17.02 -27.36 8.16
N GLU A 10 16.94 -26.09 8.55
CA GLU A 10 17.57 -25.00 7.82
C GLU A 10 19.09 -24.94 8.05
N ALA A 11 19.55 -25.33 9.24
CA ALA A 11 20.97 -25.53 9.50
C ALA A 11 21.55 -26.72 8.70
N LEU A 12 20.81 -27.83 8.58
CA LEU A 12 21.21 -28.99 7.75
C LEU A 12 21.31 -28.63 6.27
N LYS A 13 20.37 -27.82 5.74
CA LYS A 13 20.46 -27.29 4.36
C LYS A 13 21.69 -26.40 4.18
N CYS A 14 21.99 -25.53 5.14
CA CYS A 14 23.20 -24.70 5.09
C CYS A 14 24.48 -25.55 5.14
N LEU A 15 24.50 -26.63 5.92
CA LEU A 15 25.60 -27.59 5.97
C LEU A 15 25.82 -28.30 4.62
N ASP A 16 24.76 -28.75 3.96
CA ASP A 16 24.86 -29.39 2.66
C ASP A 16 25.39 -28.44 1.58
N ILE A 17 24.95 -27.19 1.59
CA ILE A 17 25.47 -26.16 0.68
C ILE A 17 26.95 -25.91 0.96
N ALA A 18 27.36 -25.84 2.23
CA ALA A 18 28.76 -25.66 2.61
C ALA A 18 29.62 -26.84 2.15
N ARG A 19 29.17 -28.10 2.32
CA ARG A 19 29.87 -29.30 1.85
C ARG A 19 30.03 -29.33 0.32
N ARG A 20 28.98 -28.97 -0.43
CA ARG A 20 29.05 -28.88 -1.91
C ARG A 20 30.01 -27.78 -2.36
N ALA A 21 30.03 -26.64 -1.67
CA ALA A 21 30.95 -25.55 -1.95
C ALA A 21 32.41 -25.95 -1.67
N MET A 22 32.68 -26.71 -0.59
CA MET A 22 34.00 -27.29 -0.34
C MET A 22 34.45 -28.22 -1.47
N ASN A 23 33.58 -29.14 -1.93
CA ASN A 23 33.91 -30.04 -3.03
C ASN A 23 34.15 -29.31 -4.36
N SER A 24 33.58 -28.11 -4.51
CA SER A 24 33.76 -27.24 -5.68
C SER A 24 34.95 -26.29 -5.53
N ASN A 25 35.76 -26.45 -4.47
CA ASN A 25 36.90 -25.60 -4.10
C ASN A 25 36.57 -24.11 -3.86
N ASP A 26 35.31 -23.79 -3.57
CA ASP A 26 34.83 -22.44 -3.24
C ASP A 26 34.79 -22.27 -1.71
N LEU A 27 35.97 -22.05 -1.12
CA LEU A 27 36.17 -22.03 0.33
C LEU A 27 35.47 -20.84 1.01
N ALA A 28 35.40 -19.68 0.34
CA ALA A 28 34.74 -18.49 0.90
C ALA A 28 33.21 -18.69 1.02
N LYS A 29 32.60 -19.33 0.03
CA LYS A 29 31.18 -19.70 0.09
C LYS A 29 30.94 -20.78 1.12
N ALA A 30 31.80 -21.80 1.18
CA ALA A 30 31.72 -22.86 2.17
C ALA A 30 31.73 -22.31 3.61
N GLU A 31 32.66 -21.41 3.93
CA GLU A 31 32.80 -20.78 5.25
C GLU A 31 31.55 -19.98 5.64
N LYS A 32 31.03 -19.16 4.72
CA LYS A 32 29.84 -18.34 4.94
C LYS A 32 28.62 -19.18 5.32
N PHE A 33 28.37 -20.27 4.59
CA PHE A 33 27.24 -21.16 4.87
C PHE A 33 27.45 -22.01 6.13
N ALA A 34 28.69 -22.43 6.41
CA ALA A 34 29.00 -23.16 7.64
C ALA A 34 28.85 -22.27 8.90
N ARG A 35 29.28 -21.00 8.86
CA ARG A 35 29.05 -20.04 9.96
C ARG A 35 27.56 -19.74 10.17
N LYS A 36 26.80 -19.65 9.08
CA LYS A 36 25.34 -19.50 9.15
C LYS A 36 24.68 -20.74 9.78
N ALA A 37 25.13 -21.94 9.42
CA ALA A 37 24.66 -23.18 10.05
C ALA A 37 24.95 -23.20 11.56
N LYS A 38 26.14 -22.73 12.00
CA LYS A 38 26.53 -22.68 13.42
C LYS A 38 25.64 -21.76 14.24
N GLN A 39 25.24 -20.63 13.67
CA GLN A 39 24.31 -19.69 14.30
C GLN A 39 22.88 -20.25 14.44
N LEU A 40 22.46 -21.10 13.50
CA LEU A 40 21.12 -21.69 13.49
C LEU A 40 21.03 -22.95 14.37
N TYR A 41 22.07 -23.78 14.35
CA TYR A 41 22.16 -25.02 15.10
C TYR A 41 23.62 -25.29 15.48
N ASN A 42 23.92 -25.17 16.78
CA ASN A 42 25.26 -25.43 17.29
C ASN A 42 25.46 -26.95 17.43
N SER A 43 26.09 -27.58 16.44
CA SER A 43 26.38 -29.01 16.40
C SER A 43 27.85 -29.26 16.11
N SER A 44 28.39 -30.34 16.69
CA SER A 44 29.76 -30.80 16.45
C SER A 44 30.07 -31.02 14.97
N ASP A 45 29.06 -31.35 14.16
CA ASP A 45 29.22 -31.52 12.71
C ASP A 45 29.54 -30.22 11.99
N VAL A 46 29.00 -29.09 12.47
CA VAL A 46 29.26 -27.76 11.93
C VAL A 46 30.65 -27.28 12.31
N ASP A 47 31.06 -27.51 13.56
CA ASP A 47 32.40 -27.16 14.04
C ASP A 47 33.49 -27.96 13.30
N ASN A 48 33.25 -29.26 13.07
CA ASN A 48 34.16 -30.09 12.27
C ASN A 48 34.28 -29.62 10.82
N LEU A 49 33.19 -29.14 10.21
CA LEU A 49 33.21 -28.62 8.85
C LEU A 49 33.94 -27.27 8.76
N LEU A 50 33.71 -26.36 9.71
CA LEU A 50 34.43 -25.09 9.78
C LEU A 50 35.93 -25.30 9.96
N ARG A 51 36.33 -26.21 10.84
CA ARG A 51 37.74 -26.56 11.02
C ARG A 51 38.37 -27.10 9.72
N LYS A 52 37.67 -27.97 8.97
CA LYS A 52 38.16 -28.45 7.67
C LYS A 52 38.29 -27.35 6.63
N ILE A 53 37.40 -26.35 6.67
CA ILE A 53 37.48 -25.19 5.77
C ILE A 53 38.66 -24.30 6.17
N GLU A 54 38.86 -24.06 7.46
CA GLU A 54 40.00 -23.29 7.98
C GLU A 54 41.34 -24.00 7.73
N GLU A 55 41.40 -25.33 7.85
CA GLU A 55 42.55 -26.17 7.48
C GLU A 55 42.82 -26.14 5.95
N ALA A 56 41.77 -26.15 5.13
CA ALA A 56 41.87 -26.04 3.67
C ALA A 56 42.27 -24.63 3.20
N GLN A 57 41.89 -23.59 3.95
CA GLN A 57 42.35 -22.21 3.75
C GLN A 57 43.77 -22.01 4.29
N GLY A 58 44.17 -22.81 5.27
CA GLY A 58 45.41 -22.69 6.04
C GLY A 58 46.38 -23.85 5.83
N SER A 59 46.94 -23.99 4.63
CA SER A 59 48.21 -24.70 4.46
C SER A 59 49.39 -23.79 4.83
N GLY A 60 49.77 -23.76 6.12
CA GLY A 60 51.02 -23.19 6.66
C GLY A 60 50.88 -22.59 8.07
N PRO A 61 51.80 -22.82 9.03
CA PRO A 61 51.45 -23.29 10.39
C PRO A 61 51.40 -22.24 11.50
N SER A 62 50.57 -22.55 12.53
CA SER A 62 50.69 -22.26 13.99
C SER A 62 51.05 -20.82 14.43
N VAL A 63 50.35 -20.19 15.38
CA VAL A 63 50.47 -20.48 16.83
C VAL A 63 49.32 -19.78 17.58
N SER A 64 48.91 -20.46 18.63
CA SER A 64 47.95 -20.12 19.68
C SER A 64 48.19 -18.80 20.44
N SER A 65 47.15 -18.46 21.22
CA SER A 65 47.15 -17.67 22.47
C SER A 65 47.00 -16.13 22.41
N THR A 66 45.79 -15.67 22.76
CA THR A 66 45.55 -14.48 23.62
C THR A 66 46.02 -14.75 25.06
N PRO A 67 46.11 -13.78 26.02
CA PRO A 67 45.60 -12.40 26.02
C PRO A 67 46.51 -11.30 26.65
N ASN A 68 46.00 -10.06 26.60
CA ASN A 68 46.10 -8.97 27.59
C ASN A 68 47.21 -7.91 27.56
N ALA A 69 46.73 -6.69 27.88
CA ALA A 69 47.35 -5.60 28.63
C ALA A 69 48.21 -4.53 27.90
N ASP A 70 47.63 -3.33 27.93
CA ASP A 70 48.19 -2.10 28.51
C ASP A 70 49.10 -1.13 27.74
N GLN A 71 48.66 0.13 27.89
CA GLN A 71 49.44 1.35 28.13
C GLN A 71 50.00 2.18 26.97
N ARG A 72 49.46 3.42 26.94
CA ARG A 72 50.17 4.74 27.02
C ARG A 72 51.12 5.08 25.87
N ASN A 73 51.32 6.32 25.45
CA ASN A 73 50.84 7.68 25.68
C ASN A 73 51.65 8.54 24.68
N SER A 74 51.48 9.87 24.69
CA SER A 74 52.31 10.92 24.03
C SER A 74 51.88 11.30 22.61
N SER A 75 51.77 12.57 22.20
CA SER A 75 52.01 13.87 22.86
C SER A 75 51.53 15.02 21.96
N GLY A 76 51.25 16.17 22.58
CA GLY A 76 51.48 17.51 21.99
C GLY A 76 50.22 18.25 21.54
N ALA A 77 49.66 19.16 22.36
CA ALA A 77 50.01 20.60 22.43
C ALA A 77 49.33 21.41 21.31
N SER A 78 48.78 22.62 21.44
CA SER A 78 48.36 23.55 22.51
C SER A 78 48.05 24.88 21.78
N THR A 79 47.03 25.67 22.17
CA THR A 79 46.89 27.17 22.09
C THR A 79 45.39 27.56 22.09
N THR A 80 44.77 27.96 23.20
CA THR A 80 44.65 29.31 23.84
C THR A 80 43.82 30.37 23.09
N LYS A 81 42.54 30.53 23.53
CA LYS A 81 41.78 31.76 24.00
C LYS A 81 41.84 33.10 23.20
N PRO A 82 40.99 34.13 23.49
CA PRO A 82 39.68 34.22 24.19
C PRO A 82 38.61 35.11 23.47
N SER A 83 37.39 35.15 24.03
CA SER A 83 36.31 36.15 23.75
C SER A 83 36.66 37.59 24.17
N PRO A 84 35.89 38.58 23.72
CA PRO A 84 34.99 39.27 24.66
C PRO A 84 33.59 39.63 24.12
N SER A 85 32.75 39.98 25.09
CA SER A 85 31.32 40.31 25.16
C SER A 85 30.88 41.65 24.54
N GLY A 86 29.60 41.74 24.16
CA GLY A 86 28.87 43.00 23.96
C GLY A 86 27.38 42.80 23.61
N GLN A 87 26.49 43.07 24.57
CA GLN A 87 25.05 43.34 24.41
C GLN A 87 24.87 44.87 24.19
N PRO A 88 23.76 45.37 23.56
CA PRO A 88 22.49 45.56 24.28
C PRO A 88 21.20 45.31 23.47
N GLU A 89 20.11 45.17 24.22
CA GLU A 89 18.72 44.97 23.84
C GLU A 89 18.08 46.18 23.13
N SER A 90 17.06 45.92 22.31
CA SER A 90 15.99 46.89 22.02
C SER A 90 14.74 46.19 21.48
N HIS A 91 13.60 46.54 22.06
CA HIS A 91 12.23 46.10 21.82
C HIS A 91 11.76 46.22 20.35
N ARG A 92 10.79 45.39 19.93
CA ARG A 92 9.38 45.78 19.60
C ARG A 92 8.60 44.67 18.88
N HIS A 93 7.36 44.47 19.31
CA HIS A 93 6.32 43.67 18.65
C HIS A 93 5.90 44.24 17.29
N HIS A 94 5.66 43.39 16.26
CA HIS A 94 4.40 43.30 15.49
C HIS A 94 4.45 42.32 14.30
N THR A 95 3.44 41.44 14.21
CA THR A 95 2.70 40.94 13.03
C THR A 95 3.39 40.35 11.78
N THR A 96 2.88 39.17 11.41
CA THR A 96 2.55 38.70 10.04
C THR A 96 3.62 38.82 8.95
N SER A 97 4.20 37.68 8.56
CA SER A 97 4.65 37.41 7.19
C SER A 97 4.33 35.93 6.89
N GLN A 98 3.37 35.64 6.03
CA GLN A 98 3.49 35.57 4.57
C GLN A 98 4.68 34.74 4.11
N HIS A 99 4.35 33.65 3.40
CA HIS A 99 5.19 32.87 2.51
C HIS A 99 6.22 33.76 1.78
N HIS A 100 7.49 33.64 2.15
CA HIS A 100 8.59 33.99 1.27
C HIS A 100 9.52 32.78 1.08
N GLY A 101 9.68 32.45 -0.21
CA GLY A 101 10.19 31.18 -0.69
C GLY A 101 11.59 30.83 -0.20
N SER A 102 11.71 29.59 0.26
CA SER A 102 12.99 28.94 0.49
C SER A 102 13.84 28.99 -0.78
N ALA A 103 15.09 29.39 -0.63
CA ALA A 103 16.09 29.36 -1.69
C ALA A 103 16.20 27.94 -2.26
N ASP A 104 16.13 27.82 -3.57
CA ASP A 104 16.27 26.57 -4.32
C ASP A 104 17.69 26.02 -4.11
N SER A 105 17.83 25.04 -3.22
CA SER A 105 19.13 24.49 -2.77
C SER A 105 19.55 23.22 -3.52
N GLY A 106 18.78 22.83 -4.55
CA GLY A 106 19.13 21.70 -5.41
C GLY A 106 20.22 22.04 -6.44
N THR A 107 21.01 21.05 -6.83
CA THR A 107 21.99 21.18 -7.93
C THR A 107 21.28 21.47 -9.26
N PRO A 108 21.93 22.14 -10.24
CA PRO A 108 21.31 22.40 -11.54
C PRO A 108 20.84 21.12 -12.24
N GLU A 109 21.57 20.01 -12.08
CA GLU A 109 21.19 18.69 -12.59
C GLU A 109 19.91 18.16 -11.94
N GLN A 110 19.76 18.32 -10.61
CA GLN A 110 18.56 17.91 -9.89
C GLN A 110 17.33 18.70 -10.35
N ARG A 111 17.48 20.01 -10.56
CA ARG A 111 16.40 20.87 -11.08
C ARG A 111 15.97 20.45 -12.48
N GLN A 112 16.94 20.18 -13.35
CA GLN A 112 16.66 19.71 -14.71
C GLN A 112 15.96 18.36 -14.71
N LEU A 113 16.37 17.43 -13.84
CA LEU A 113 15.73 16.11 -13.70
C LEU A 113 14.29 16.24 -13.20
N VAL A 114 14.05 17.02 -12.15
CA VAL A 114 12.71 17.31 -11.62
C VAL A 114 11.83 17.94 -12.70
N GLN A 115 12.35 18.95 -13.41
CA GLN A 115 11.61 19.63 -14.46
C GLN A 115 11.29 18.71 -15.65
N THR A 116 12.20 17.80 -16.01
CA THR A 116 11.97 16.83 -17.09
C THR A 116 10.85 15.86 -16.72
N ILE A 117 10.85 15.37 -15.48
CA ILE A 117 9.83 14.44 -14.97
C ILE A 117 8.45 15.12 -14.87
N LEU A 118 8.39 16.35 -14.38
CA LEU A 118 7.13 17.09 -14.26
C LEU A 118 6.56 17.55 -15.62
N LYS A 119 7.40 17.64 -16.67
CA LYS A 119 6.96 17.97 -18.03
C LYS A 119 6.53 16.75 -18.84
N ALA A 120 6.96 15.55 -18.45
CA ALA A 120 6.65 14.31 -19.14
C ALA A 120 5.14 14.00 -19.03
N LYS A 121 4.54 13.56 -20.14
CA LYS A 121 3.10 13.26 -20.23
C LYS A 121 2.81 11.78 -20.09
N ASP A 122 3.73 10.93 -20.54
CA ASP A 122 3.61 9.48 -20.51
C ASP A 122 4.35 8.86 -19.30
N PHE A 123 3.82 7.76 -18.74
CA PHE A 123 4.46 7.05 -17.63
C PHE A 123 5.83 6.45 -18.01
N TYR A 124 6.01 6.07 -19.28
CA TYR A 124 7.29 5.61 -19.81
C TYR A 124 8.32 6.74 -19.88
N GLU A 125 7.89 7.96 -20.26
CA GLU A 125 8.75 9.15 -20.29
C GLU A 125 9.15 9.58 -18.87
N ILE A 126 8.21 9.53 -17.92
CA ILE A 126 8.46 9.82 -16.50
C ILE A 126 9.54 8.88 -15.93
N LEU A 127 9.48 7.59 -16.27
CA LEU A 127 10.49 6.62 -15.87
C LEU A 127 11.76 6.66 -16.75
N GLY A 128 11.73 7.37 -17.88
CA GLY A 128 12.85 7.43 -18.83
C GLY A 128 13.14 6.10 -19.53
N VAL A 129 12.10 5.31 -19.81
CA VAL A 129 12.20 4.00 -20.47
C VAL A 129 11.39 3.97 -21.77
N ALA A 130 11.73 3.06 -22.69
CA ALA A 130 10.96 2.85 -23.91
C ALA A 130 9.63 2.12 -23.61
N LYS A 131 8.61 2.27 -24.46
CA LYS A 131 7.34 1.52 -24.34
C LYS A 131 7.53 0.00 -24.42
N THR A 132 8.59 -0.44 -25.10
CA THR A 132 9.02 -1.86 -25.21
C THR A 132 9.84 -2.36 -24.02
N ALA A 133 9.99 -1.56 -22.96
CA ALA A 133 10.80 -1.92 -21.80
C ALA A 133 10.24 -3.14 -21.07
N THR A 134 11.13 -4.00 -20.57
CA THR A 134 10.76 -5.15 -19.74
C THR A 134 10.43 -4.72 -18.32
N ASP A 135 9.75 -5.58 -17.55
CA ASP A 135 9.42 -5.28 -16.14
C ASP A 135 10.67 -5.03 -15.29
N ASP A 136 11.78 -5.69 -15.64
CA ASP A 136 13.07 -5.49 -14.98
C ASP A 136 13.67 -4.12 -15.33
N ASP A 137 13.50 -3.62 -16.55
CA ASP A 137 13.90 -2.25 -16.93
C ASP A 137 13.11 -1.20 -16.15
N ILE A 138 11.80 -1.41 -16.02
CA ILE A 138 10.89 -0.53 -15.28
C ILE A 138 11.29 -0.47 -13.79
N LYS A 139 11.56 -1.63 -13.17
CA LYS A 139 12.03 -1.70 -11.77
C LYS A 139 13.39 -1.03 -11.60
N ARG A 140 14.33 -1.25 -12.54
CA ARG A 140 15.67 -0.63 -12.50
C ARG A 140 15.59 0.89 -12.63
N ALA A 141 14.75 1.39 -13.55
CA ALA A 141 14.54 2.81 -13.76
C ALA A 141 13.91 3.48 -12.53
N TYR A 142 12.85 2.88 -11.96
CA TYR A 142 12.23 3.34 -10.72
C TYR A 142 13.25 3.43 -9.58
N LYS A 143 14.04 2.37 -9.35
CA LYS A 143 15.07 2.36 -8.30
C LYS A 143 16.05 3.52 -8.44
N LYS A 144 16.49 3.80 -9.67
CA LYS A 144 17.45 4.87 -9.97
C LYS A 144 16.84 6.27 -9.74
N LEU A 145 15.59 6.48 -10.16
CA LEU A 145 14.91 7.77 -10.01
C LEU A 145 14.48 8.04 -8.56
N ALA A 146 13.96 7.02 -7.87
CA ALA A 146 13.58 7.12 -6.46
C ALA A 146 14.76 7.55 -5.58
N LEU A 147 15.95 6.97 -5.78
CA LEU A 147 17.16 7.37 -5.07
C LEU A 147 17.64 8.79 -5.41
N LYS A 148 17.40 9.25 -6.64
CA LYS A 148 17.79 10.60 -7.08
C LYS A 148 16.84 11.69 -6.61
N LEU A 149 15.56 11.36 -6.39
CA LEU A 149 14.50 12.28 -6.00
C LEU A 149 14.17 12.25 -4.50
N HIS A 150 14.73 11.29 -3.76
CA HIS A 150 14.50 11.16 -2.32
C HIS A 150 14.78 12.49 -1.58
N PRO A 151 13.92 12.91 -0.63
CA PRO A 151 14.02 14.22 0.04
C PRO A 151 15.36 14.45 0.76
N ASP A 152 16.00 13.38 1.23
CA ASP A 152 17.33 13.43 1.83
C ASP A 152 18.45 13.77 0.82
N LYS A 153 18.31 13.33 -0.44
CA LYS A 153 19.33 13.49 -1.49
C LYS A 153 19.04 14.66 -2.45
N CYS A 154 17.78 15.03 -2.64
CA CYS A 154 17.36 16.07 -3.57
C CYS A 154 16.61 17.19 -2.86
N LYS A 155 17.24 18.36 -2.78
CA LYS A 155 16.67 19.58 -2.17
C LYS A 155 16.17 20.59 -3.21
N ALA A 156 15.98 20.14 -4.46
CA ALA A 156 15.42 20.96 -5.53
C ALA A 156 13.92 21.17 -5.30
N LYS A 157 13.41 22.34 -5.69
CA LYS A 157 11.95 22.61 -5.63
C LYS A 157 11.18 21.66 -6.53
N GLY A 158 10.11 21.06 -6.01
CA GLY A 158 9.27 20.10 -6.75
C GLY A 158 9.83 18.67 -6.80
N SER A 159 10.87 18.35 -6.04
CA SER A 159 11.40 16.97 -5.95
C SER A 159 10.35 15.99 -5.42
N GLU A 160 9.52 16.42 -4.47
CA GLU A 160 8.40 15.66 -3.92
C GLU A 160 7.33 15.34 -5.00
N ASP A 161 6.95 16.34 -5.80
CA ASP A 161 5.96 16.15 -6.87
C ASP A 161 6.50 15.24 -7.98
N ALA A 162 7.78 15.38 -8.33
CA ALA A 162 8.44 14.47 -9.27
C ALA A 162 8.52 13.04 -8.70
N PHE A 163 8.76 12.88 -7.40
CA PHE A 163 8.79 11.57 -6.75
C PHE A 163 7.42 10.91 -6.74
N LYS A 164 6.35 11.69 -6.50
CA LYS A 164 4.95 11.25 -6.62
C LYS A 164 4.66 10.76 -8.04
N ALA A 165 5.03 11.54 -9.06
CA ALA A 165 4.84 11.17 -10.47
C ALA A 165 5.57 9.87 -10.85
N VAL A 166 6.82 9.70 -10.39
CA VAL A 166 7.62 8.47 -10.61
C VAL A 166 7.00 7.26 -9.93
N SER A 167 6.54 7.40 -8.69
CA SER A 167 5.91 6.31 -7.92
C SER A 167 4.58 5.89 -8.53
N LYS A 168 3.78 6.86 -8.98
CA LYS A 168 2.54 6.64 -9.71
C LYS A 168 2.75 5.88 -11.02
N SER A 169 3.73 6.32 -11.80
CA SER A 169 4.11 5.67 -13.06
C SER A 169 4.55 4.23 -12.84
N PHE A 170 5.34 3.97 -11.79
CA PHE A 170 5.74 2.62 -11.42
C PHE A 170 4.56 1.75 -10.97
N SER A 171 3.65 2.27 -10.15
CA SER A 171 2.45 1.55 -9.70
C SER A 171 1.57 1.08 -10.87
N CYS A 172 1.49 1.87 -11.94
CA CYS A 172 0.78 1.49 -13.15
C CYS A 172 1.57 0.51 -14.02
N LEU A 173 2.85 0.80 -14.30
CA LEU A 173 3.66 0.04 -15.25
C LEU A 173 4.24 -1.27 -14.70
N SER A 174 4.30 -1.43 -13.37
CA SER A 174 4.82 -2.65 -12.73
C SER A 174 3.81 -3.80 -12.68
N ASP A 175 2.52 -3.51 -12.85
CA ASP A 175 1.44 -4.47 -12.88
C ASP A 175 1.02 -4.72 -14.34
N ALA A 176 1.05 -5.98 -14.78
CA ALA A 176 0.79 -6.34 -16.17
C ALA A 176 -0.62 -5.94 -16.63
N ASP A 177 -1.62 -6.03 -15.74
CA ASP A 177 -3.01 -5.72 -16.09
C ASP A 177 -3.23 -4.20 -16.18
N LYS A 178 -2.65 -3.44 -15.24
CA LYS A 178 -2.71 -1.97 -15.26
C LYS A 178 -1.92 -1.39 -16.43
N ARG A 179 -0.75 -1.95 -16.72
CA ARG A 179 0.06 -1.59 -17.88
C ARG A 179 -0.69 -1.83 -19.19
N ALA A 180 -1.32 -3.00 -19.36
CA ALA A 180 -2.10 -3.31 -20.55
C ALA A 180 -3.30 -2.35 -20.72
N TYR A 181 -3.97 -1.98 -19.61
CA TYR A 181 -5.05 -0.99 -19.64
C TYR A 181 -4.54 0.40 -20.05
N TYR A 182 -3.43 0.85 -19.46
CA TYR A 182 -2.79 2.13 -19.76
C TYR A 182 -2.33 2.18 -21.23
N ASP A 183 -1.71 1.12 -21.73
CA ASP A 183 -1.25 1.04 -23.12
C ASP A 183 -2.41 1.10 -24.13
N ARG A 184 -3.60 0.61 -23.76
CA ARG A 184 -4.80 0.64 -24.62
C ARG A 184 -5.56 1.96 -24.57
N THR A 185 -5.65 2.58 -23.40
CA THR A 185 -6.53 3.74 -23.17
C THR A 185 -5.81 5.07 -23.12
N GLY A 186 -4.49 5.06 -22.86
CA GLY A 186 -3.69 6.26 -22.63
C GLY A 186 -4.00 6.98 -21.32
N TYR A 187 -4.96 6.48 -20.53
CA TYR A 187 -5.32 7.02 -19.23
C TYR A 187 -4.88 6.08 -18.13
N GLU A 188 -4.51 6.66 -16.99
CA GLU A 188 -4.36 5.88 -15.77
C GLU A 188 -5.66 5.12 -15.53
N SER A 189 -5.54 3.82 -15.25
CA SER A 189 -6.65 3.05 -14.73
C SER A 189 -7.13 3.71 -13.44
N SER A 190 -8.21 4.49 -13.49
CA SER A 190 -8.99 4.73 -12.28
C SER A 190 -9.36 3.34 -11.78
N THR A 191 -9.02 3.06 -10.53
CA THR A 191 -9.31 1.76 -9.89
C THR A 191 -10.79 1.40 -10.05
N ALA A 192 -11.69 2.37 -10.25
CA ALA A 192 -13.08 2.16 -10.62
C ALA A 192 -13.28 1.33 -11.92
N ALA A 193 -12.49 1.54 -12.97
CA ALA A 193 -12.66 0.85 -14.26
C ALA A 193 -12.08 -0.58 -14.25
N VAL A 194 -10.98 -0.82 -13.53
CA VAL A 194 -10.34 -2.15 -13.43
C VAL A 194 -10.89 -2.98 -12.26
N ALA A 195 -11.31 -2.35 -11.15
CA ALA A 195 -12.04 -3.05 -10.09
C ALA A 195 -13.40 -3.58 -10.56
N ALA A 196 -14.07 -2.86 -11.48
CA ALA A 196 -15.28 -3.36 -12.13
C ALA A 196 -15.02 -4.63 -12.96
N GLN A 197 -13.80 -4.82 -13.48
CA GLN A 197 -13.44 -5.96 -14.31
C GLN A 197 -12.81 -7.13 -13.53
N GLN A 198 -12.14 -6.87 -12.40
CA GLN A 198 -11.47 -7.89 -11.57
C GLN A 198 -12.27 -8.33 -10.32
N ALA A 199 -13.37 -7.65 -9.96
CA ALA A 199 -14.22 -8.05 -8.83
C ALA A 199 -14.98 -9.38 -9.04
N GLN A 200 -14.91 -10.01 -10.22
CA GLN A 200 -15.57 -11.28 -10.51
C GLN A 200 -14.79 -12.54 -10.07
N GLN A 201 -13.55 -12.45 -9.54
CA GLN A 201 -12.76 -13.68 -9.33
C GLN A 201 -11.98 -13.84 -8.00
N ALA A 202 -12.05 -12.91 -7.05
CA ALA A 202 -11.38 -13.12 -5.75
C ALA A 202 -12.18 -12.57 -4.57
N GLY A 203 -12.75 -13.50 -3.78
CA GLY A 203 -13.41 -13.18 -2.53
C GLY A 203 -12.49 -12.47 -1.54
N ARG A 204 -12.99 -11.36 -1.00
CA ARG A 204 -12.57 -10.67 0.23
C ARG A 204 -11.06 -10.55 0.44
N ARG A 205 -10.48 -9.42 -0.01
CA ARG A 205 -9.49 -8.65 0.76
C ARG A 205 -9.32 -7.24 0.19
N THR A 206 -9.12 -6.31 1.13
CA THR A 206 -8.67 -4.90 0.99
C THR A 206 -9.61 -3.90 0.31
N ALA A 207 -10.51 -3.34 1.12
CA ALA A 207 -10.86 -1.92 1.04
C ALA A 207 -9.67 -1.09 1.56
N TYR A 208 -9.47 0.09 0.97
CA TYR A 208 -8.32 1.02 1.07
C TYR A 208 -7.15 0.71 0.13
N ALA A 209 -7.26 1.22 -1.09
CA ALA A 209 -6.14 1.50 -1.97
C ALA A 209 -6.35 2.86 -2.68
N ASP A 210 -7.03 3.81 -2.02
CA ASP A 210 -6.86 5.21 -2.35
C ASP A 210 -5.62 5.68 -1.60
N GLU A 211 -4.59 6.03 -2.36
CA GLU A 211 -3.28 6.51 -1.90
C GLU A 211 -2.40 5.40 -1.29
N VAL A 212 -1.84 4.53 -2.14
CA VAL A 212 -0.57 3.89 -1.76
C VAL A 212 0.45 5.02 -1.65
N ASP A 213 0.80 5.37 -0.41
CA ASP A 213 1.76 6.43 -0.12
C ASP A 213 3.07 6.11 -0.88
N PRO A 214 3.59 7.03 -1.71
CA PRO A 214 4.88 6.87 -2.37
C PRO A 214 6.00 6.43 -1.40
N GLU A 215 5.91 6.86 -0.13
CA GLU A 215 6.82 6.43 0.93
C GLU A 215 6.60 4.97 1.33
N GLU A 216 5.38 4.45 1.32
CA GLU A 216 5.05 3.04 1.58
C GLU A 216 5.55 2.11 0.47
N ILE A 217 5.41 2.50 -0.81
CA ILE A 217 5.98 1.75 -1.95
C ILE A 217 7.51 1.70 -1.83
N PHE A 218 8.12 2.83 -1.48
CA PHE A 218 9.55 2.90 -1.29
C PHE A 218 10.00 2.07 -0.09
N ASN A 219 9.29 2.14 1.04
CA ASN A 219 9.59 1.34 2.23
C ASN A 219 9.41 -0.16 1.98
N MET A 220 8.45 -0.56 1.15
CA MET A 220 8.31 -1.94 0.68
C MET A 220 9.53 -2.42 -0.12
N PHE A 221 10.22 -1.51 -0.83
CA PHE A 221 11.39 -1.84 -1.66
C PHE A 221 12.74 -1.63 -0.95
N PHE A 222 12.86 -0.66 -0.03
CA PHE A 222 14.12 -0.22 0.59
C PHE A 222 14.09 -0.22 2.13
N GLY A 223 12.92 -0.24 2.77
CA GLY A 223 12.69 -0.01 4.21
C GLY A 223 12.86 -1.23 5.12
N GLY A 224 13.30 -2.38 4.58
CA GLY A 224 13.71 -3.54 5.37
C GLY A 224 12.78 -4.73 5.23
N GLY A 225 13.22 -5.71 4.43
CA GLY A 225 12.61 -7.04 4.44
C GLY A 225 12.42 -7.74 3.10
N PHE A 226 13.24 -7.54 2.08
CA PHE A 226 13.19 -8.38 0.86
C PHE A 226 14.58 -8.70 0.32
N GLY A 227 15.12 -9.84 0.76
CA GLY A 227 15.96 -10.69 -0.08
C GLY A 227 15.07 -11.52 -1.02
N PRO A 228 15.61 -12.04 -2.14
CA PRO A 228 14.80 -12.66 -3.18
C PRO A 228 14.30 -14.03 -2.71
N GLY A 229 12.98 -14.16 -2.55
CA GLY A 229 12.29 -15.45 -2.41
C GLY A 229 11.52 -15.64 -1.11
N ALA A 230 10.35 -15.02 -0.98
CA ALA A 230 9.29 -15.55 -0.12
C ALA A 230 7.92 -15.02 -0.56
N ARG A 231 7.00 -15.96 -0.78
CA ARG A 231 5.60 -15.73 -1.12
C ARG A 231 4.88 -15.10 0.08
N VAL A 232 4.02 -14.14 -0.22
CA VAL A 232 2.95 -13.66 0.66
C VAL A 232 2.01 -14.83 0.94
N PHE A 233 1.86 -15.29 2.19
CA PHE A 233 0.61 -15.88 2.69
C PHE A 233 0.58 -15.94 4.22
N ARG A 234 -0.40 -15.21 4.80
CA ARG A 234 -1.22 -15.53 6.00
C ARG A 234 -0.50 -15.68 7.36
N THR A 235 -1.07 -15.40 8.52
CA THR A 235 -2.32 -14.79 8.99
C THR A 235 -2.11 -14.52 10.48
N ASN A 236 -2.70 -13.43 10.94
CA ASN A 236 -3.00 -13.11 12.33
C ASN A 236 -3.64 -14.30 13.07
N PHE A 237 -2.97 -14.83 14.10
CA PHE A 237 -3.58 -15.62 15.19
C PHE A 237 -2.72 -15.51 16.46
N GLY A 238 -3.26 -14.88 17.50
CA GLY A 238 -2.86 -15.14 18.90
C GLY A 238 -2.10 -14.04 19.66
N GLY A 239 -2.85 -13.16 20.33
CA GLY A 239 -2.60 -12.73 21.71
C GLY A 239 -1.46 -11.73 21.99
N PRO A 240 -1.72 -10.61 22.69
CA PRO A 240 -0.67 -9.69 23.12
C PRO A 240 0.09 -10.27 24.33
N ARG A 241 1.33 -10.72 24.14
CA ARG A 241 2.23 -11.00 25.27
C ARG A 241 2.92 -9.70 25.69
N GLN A 242 2.49 -9.17 26.83
CA GLN A 242 3.18 -8.14 27.60
C GLN A 242 4.64 -8.53 27.82
N ARG A 243 5.58 -7.71 27.33
CA ARG A 243 6.95 -7.67 27.83
C ARG A 243 7.09 -6.46 28.75
N ARG A 244 7.35 -6.73 30.04
CA ARG A 244 7.83 -5.77 31.04
C ARG A 244 9.11 -5.09 30.54
N PRO A 245 9.23 -3.76 30.57
CA PRO A 245 10.53 -3.12 30.64
C PRO A 245 11.00 -3.14 32.10
N THR A 246 12.20 -3.66 32.31
CA THR A 246 12.99 -3.48 33.54
C THR A 246 13.14 -1.99 33.85
N ALA A 247 12.82 -1.64 35.09
CA ALA A 247 12.95 -0.30 35.63
C ALA A 247 14.40 0.16 35.65
N ASN A 248 14.66 1.35 35.10
CA ASN A 248 15.79 2.20 35.45
C ASN A 248 15.20 3.44 36.13
N PRO A 249 15.52 3.75 37.40
CA PRO A 249 14.98 4.90 38.11
C PRO A 249 15.99 6.05 38.05
N ASN A 250 15.87 6.94 37.07
CA ASN A 250 16.12 8.36 37.25
C ASN A 250 15.82 9.08 35.94
N GLU A 251 14.81 9.96 35.94
CA GLU A 251 15.07 11.39 35.75
C GLU A 251 13.76 12.18 35.87
N ASN A 252 13.81 13.18 36.73
CA ASN A 252 12.78 14.17 36.99
C ASN A 252 12.53 15.03 35.75
N GLY A 253 11.26 15.25 35.41
CA GLY A 253 10.88 16.25 34.39
C GLY A 253 9.41 16.15 33.97
N ARG A 254 8.47 16.10 34.92
CA ARG A 254 7.04 15.91 34.64
C ARG A 254 6.38 17.24 34.27
N ASN A 255 6.43 17.62 33.00
CA ASN A 255 5.54 18.63 32.43
C ASN A 255 4.14 18.03 32.24
N GLY A 256 3.14 18.60 32.90
CA GLY A 256 1.75 18.14 33.00
C GLY A 256 0.91 18.15 31.71
N PHE A 257 1.52 18.09 30.52
CA PHE A 257 0.81 18.00 29.24
C PHE A 257 0.97 16.63 28.53
N SER A 258 1.92 15.77 28.96
CA SER A 258 2.16 14.46 28.33
C SER A 258 1.13 13.37 28.68
N GLY A 259 0.25 13.60 29.67
CA GLY A 259 -0.82 12.65 30.01
C GLY A 259 -1.95 12.60 28.98
N LEU A 260 -2.17 13.70 28.24
CA LEU A 260 -3.29 13.83 27.30
C LEU A 260 -2.95 13.22 25.92
N LEU A 261 -1.67 13.21 25.53
CA LEU A 261 -1.21 12.57 24.29
C LEU A 261 -1.36 11.04 24.33
N GLN A 262 -1.34 10.41 25.51
CA GLN A 262 -1.55 8.96 25.64
C GLN A 262 -2.99 8.54 25.28
N PHE A 263 -3.95 9.47 25.37
CA PHE A 263 -5.35 9.22 25.02
C PHE A 263 -5.68 9.56 23.57
N LEU A 264 -4.82 10.26 22.81
CA LEU A 264 -5.04 10.54 21.39
C LEU A 264 -5.41 9.32 20.54
N PRO A 265 -4.73 8.15 20.64
CA PRO A 265 -5.14 6.98 19.86
C PRO A 265 -6.51 6.43 20.30
N ILE A 266 -6.86 6.52 21.60
CA ILE A 266 -8.16 6.07 22.11
C ILE A 266 -9.26 7.05 21.70
N ILE A 267 -9.01 8.36 21.81
CA ILE A 267 -9.89 9.43 21.35
C ILE A 267 -10.09 9.33 19.84
N PHE A 268 -9.03 9.06 19.07
CA PHE A 268 -9.11 8.82 17.64
C PHE A 268 -9.97 7.60 17.32
N ILE A 269 -9.79 6.47 18.04
CA ILE A 269 -10.64 5.29 17.86
C ILE A 269 -12.09 5.60 18.21
N ILE A 270 -12.35 6.34 19.28
CA ILE A 270 -13.72 6.72 19.69
C ILE A 270 -14.34 7.67 18.65
N LEU A 271 -13.62 8.70 18.20
CA LEU A 271 -14.06 9.64 17.17
C LEU A 271 -14.24 8.94 15.83
N PHE A 272 -13.34 8.05 15.44
CA PHE A 272 -13.43 7.26 14.23
C PHE A 272 -14.61 6.30 14.30
N THR A 273 -14.84 5.63 15.43
CA THR A 273 -16.01 4.76 15.62
C THR A 273 -17.29 5.57 15.59
N PHE A 274 -17.32 6.76 16.20
CA PHE A 274 -18.47 7.66 16.15
C PHE A 274 -18.73 8.18 14.73
N PHE A 275 -17.68 8.52 13.98
CA PHE A 275 -17.76 8.95 12.59
C PHE A 275 -18.21 7.83 11.64
N GLN A 276 -17.71 6.60 11.84
CA GLN A 276 -18.16 5.42 11.12
C GLN A 276 -19.63 5.10 11.44
N ASN A 277 -20.08 5.28 12.69
CA ASN A 277 -21.46 5.05 13.08
C ASN A 277 -22.44 6.15 12.59
N GLN A 278 -21.94 7.35 12.24
CA GLN A 278 -22.72 8.40 11.58
C GLN A 278 -23.02 8.09 10.11
N GLN A 279 -22.29 7.17 9.48
CA GLN A 279 -22.46 6.81 8.07
C GLN A 279 -23.36 5.59 7.84
N GLN A 280 -24.17 5.18 8.83
CA GLN A 280 -25.09 4.08 8.59
C GLN A 280 -26.11 4.47 7.50
N PRO A 281 -26.27 3.65 6.44
CA PRO A 281 -27.15 3.99 5.34
C PRO A 281 -28.61 4.03 5.83
N TYR A 282 -29.39 5.01 5.35
CA TYR A 282 -30.80 5.16 5.73
C TYR A 282 -31.72 4.18 4.98
N TYR A 283 -31.20 3.50 3.97
CA TYR A 283 -31.91 2.51 3.16
C TYR A 283 -31.00 1.31 2.83
N SER A 284 -31.61 0.23 2.34
CA SER A 284 -30.95 -0.91 1.69
C SER A 284 -31.76 -1.34 0.46
N LEU A 285 -31.10 -1.86 -0.58
CA LEU A 285 -31.80 -2.45 -1.74
C LEU A 285 -32.34 -3.86 -1.44
N GLN A 286 -31.76 -4.52 -0.43
CA GLN A 286 -32.15 -5.85 0.00
C GLN A 286 -32.79 -5.79 1.39
N LYS A 287 -33.76 -6.68 1.62
CA LYS A 287 -34.43 -6.79 2.90
C LYS A 287 -33.53 -7.51 3.89
N ASP A 288 -33.24 -6.85 5.00
CA ASP A 288 -32.41 -7.39 6.08
C ASP A 288 -33.14 -7.33 7.43
N GLY A 289 -32.50 -7.88 8.47
CA GLY A 289 -33.01 -7.82 9.84
C GLY A 289 -33.22 -6.39 10.37
N THR A 290 -32.51 -5.42 9.80
CA THR A 290 -32.57 -3.99 10.14
C THR A 290 -33.46 -3.18 9.20
N PHE A 291 -33.42 -3.43 7.89
CA PHE A 291 -34.20 -2.73 6.88
C PHE A 291 -35.38 -3.59 6.44
N ARG A 292 -36.55 -3.35 7.03
CA ARG A 292 -37.73 -4.21 6.87
C ARG A 292 -38.87 -3.56 6.11
N THR A 293 -38.96 -2.24 6.17
CA THR A 293 -40.09 -1.48 5.62
C THR A 293 -39.84 -1.22 4.14
N PRO A 294 -40.63 -1.79 3.22
CA PRO A 294 -40.46 -1.57 1.78
C PRO A 294 -41.00 -0.20 1.36
N LEU A 295 -40.27 0.47 0.47
CA LEU A 295 -40.70 1.65 -0.27
C LEU A 295 -40.28 1.52 -1.73
N LYS A 296 -40.79 2.42 -2.56
CA LYS A 296 -40.43 2.57 -3.97
C LYS A 296 -40.05 4.00 -4.26
N THR A 297 -39.17 4.18 -5.25
CA THR A 297 -38.82 5.51 -5.74
C THR A 297 -39.93 6.07 -6.62
N ALA A 298 -40.07 7.39 -6.65
CA ALA A 298 -41.20 8.02 -7.32
C ALA A 298 -41.12 7.95 -8.86
N ALA A 299 -39.91 7.90 -9.45
CA ALA A 299 -39.75 7.97 -10.90
C ALA A 299 -39.71 6.58 -11.55
N LEU A 300 -38.88 5.68 -11.02
CA LEU A 300 -38.62 4.35 -11.62
C LEU A 300 -39.22 3.17 -10.85
N ASP A 301 -40.02 3.42 -9.81
CA ASP A 301 -40.61 2.37 -8.96
C ASP A 301 -39.56 1.41 -8.36
N ALA A 302 -38.31 1.87 -8.19
CA ALA A 302 -37.21 1.05 -7.70
C ALA A 302 -37.45 0.68 -6.23
N PRO A 303 -37.49 -0.62 -5.87
CA PRO A 303 -37.74 -1.07 -4.51
C PRO A 303 -36.51 -0.85 -3.61
N TYR A 304 -36.76 -0.36 -2.41
CA TYR A 304 -35.75 -0.27 -1.35
C TYR A 304 -36.40 -0.43 0.02
N TYR A 305 -35.58 -0.64 1.04
CA TYR A 305 -36.01 -0.94 2.40
C TYR A 305 -35.44 0.07 3.37
N VAL A 306 -36.26 0.53 4.31
CA VAL A 306 -35.86 1.45 5.38
C VAL A 306 -36.09 0.79 6.75
N ARG A 307 -35.44 1.33 7.79
CA ARG A 307 -35.59 0.82 9.16
C ARG A 307 -36.97 1.14 9.71
N SER A 308 -37.32 2.42 9.71
CA SER A 308 -38.60 2.96 10.18
C SER A 308 -39.19 3.88 9.12
N HIS A 309 -40.47 3.68 8.80
CA HIS A 309 -41.18 4.52 7.84
C HIS A 309 -41.28 5.98 8.31
N GLU A 310 -41.65 6.18 9.58
CA GLU A 310 -41.89 7.50 10.18
C GLU A 310 -40.60 8.31 10.27
N GLU A 311 -39.51 7.69 10.74
CA GLU A 311 -38.20 8.34 10.83
C GLU A 311 -37.69 8.74 9.43
N PHE A 312 -37.91 7.87 8.45
CA PHE A 312 -37.51 8.12 7.08
C PHE A 312 -38.28 9.26 6.43
N ILE A 313 -39.60 9.34 6.62
CA ILE A 313 -40.42 10.45 6.10
C ILE A 313 -40.08 11.75 6.81
N SER A 314 -39.84 11.72 8.13
CA SER A 314 -39.42 12.89 8.89
C SER A 314 -38.10 13.48 8.35
N LYS A 315 -37.13 12.59 8.03
CA LYS A 315 -35.81 12.99 7.52
C LYS A 315 -35.79 13.34 6.03
N TYR A 316 -36.55 12.61 5.22
CA TYR A 316 -36.66 12.79 3.77
C TYR A 316 -38.13 12.88 3.35
N PRO A 317 -38.79 14.03 3.59
CA PRO A 317 -40.18 14.22 3.23
C PRO A 317 -40.41 14.12 1.73
N ALA A 318 -41.59 13.66 1.32
CA ALA A 318 -41.95 13.57 -0.09
C ALA A 318 -41.83 14.94 -0.81
N HIS A 319 -41.52 14.91 -2.10
CA HIS A 319 -41.38 16.10 -2.96
C HIS A 319 -40.31 17.12 -2.55
N THR A 320 -39.39 16.76 -1.65
CA THR A 320 -38.24 17.61 -1.31
C THR A 320 -37.03 17.31 -2.19
N SER A 321 -36.17 18.30 -2.44
CA SER A 321 -34.93 18.11 -3.23
C SER A 321 -33.98 17.08 -2.60
N SER A 322 -33.97 16.98 -1.26
CA SER A 322 -33.20 15.96 -0.54
C SER A 322 -33.72 14.56 -0.80
N ARG A 323 -35.05 14.38 -0.80
CA ARG A 323 -35.71 13.12 -1.16
C ARG A 323 -35.44 12.73 -2.61
N MET A 324 -35.61 13.66 -3.55
CA MET A 324 -35.35 13.42 -4.97
C MET A 324 -33.89 13.03 -5.24
N ARG A 325 -32.93 13.69 -4.58
CA ARG A 325 -31.50 13.33 -4.72
C ARG A 325 -31.20 11.93 -4.19
N LEU A 326 -31.80 11.59 -3.04
CA LEU A 326 -31.67 10.25 -2.46
C LEU A 326 -32.29 9.19 -3.37
N GLU A 327 -33.51 9.42 -3.87
CA GLU A 327 -34.18 8.48 -4.77
C GLU A 327 -33.42 8.28 -6.08
N ARG A 328 -32.83 9.35 -6.67
CA ARG A 328 -31.93 9.20 -7.82
C ARG A 328 -30.71 8.34 -7.51
N GLN A 329 -30.14 8.47 -6.31
CA GLN A 329 -29.04 7.61 -5.89
C GLN A 329 -29.49 6.15 -5.73
N ILE A 330 -30.66 5.92 -5.12
CA ILE A 330 -31.27 4.59 -4.99
C ILE A 330 -31.51 3.98 -6.36
N GLU A 331 -32.06 4.74 -7.30
CA GLU A 331 -32.33 4.33 -8.68
C GLU A 331 -31.03 3.95 -9.42
N SER A 332 -29.97 4.75 -9.27
CA SER A 332 -28.66 4.40 -9.84
C SER A 332 -28.15 3.06 -9.28
N SER A 333 -28.14 2.93 -7.95
CA SER A 333 -27.66 1.70 -7.30
C SER A 333 -28.54 0.48 -7.59
N TYR A 334 -29.86 0.66 -7.75
CA TYR A 334 -30.77 -0.42 -8.11
C TYR A 334 -30.55 -0.87 -9.56
N GLY A 335 -30.26 0.05 -10.47
CA GLY A 335 -29.86 -0.26 -11.84
C GLY A 335 -28.59 -1.11 -11.89
N GLU A 336 -27.56 -0.71 -11.14
CA GLU A 336 -26.30 -1.48 -11.00
C GLU A 336 -26.54 -2.87 -10.39
N PHE A 337 -27.43 -2.97 -9.40
CA PHE A 337 -27.81 -4.24 -8.78
C PHE A 337 -28.47 -5.18 -9.80
N LEU A 338 -29.45 -4.69 -10.56
CA LEU A 338 -30.12 -5.47 -11.61
C LEU A 338 -29.15 -5.89 -12.72
N GLU A 339 -28.19 -5.03 -13.08
CA GLU A 339 -27.16 -5.35 -14.06
C GLU A 339 -26.30 -6.53 -13.60
N ALA A 340 -25.82 -6.48 -12.36
CA ALA A 340 -25.01 -7.55 -11.78
C ALA A 340 -25.76 -8.89 -11.74
N GLU A 341 -27.02 -8.87 -11.31
CA GLU A 341 -27.89 -10.05 -11.28
C GLU A 341 -28.14 -10.63 -12.70
N CYS A 342 -28.32 -9.76 -13.70
CA CYS A 342 -28.41 -10.20 -15.09
C CYS A 342 -27.09 -10.80 -15.60
N GLN A 343 -25.94 -10.21 -15.27
CA GLN A 343 -24.64 -10.75 -15.65
C GLN A 343 -24.42 -12.15 -15.08
N GLU A 344 -24.79 -12.37 -13.82
CA GLU A 344 -24.72 -13.70 -13.20
C GLU A 344 -25.65 -14.71 -13.88
N GLU A 345 -26.89 -14.31 -14.22
CA GLU A 345 -27.80 -15.15 -15.00
C GLU A 345 -27.24 -15.52 -16.37
N ARG A 346 -26.59 -14.58 -17.07
CA ARG A 346 -25.94 -14.85 -18.36
C ARG A 346 -24.81 -15.86 -18.21
N LEU A 347 -23.99 -15.75 -17.17
CA LEU A 347 -22.94 -16.72 -16.86
C LEU A 347 -23.53 -18.09 -16.49
N ARG A 348 -24.65 -18.12 -15.77
CA ARG A 348 -25.38 -19.36 -15.45
C ARG A 348 -25.92 -20.03 -16.71
N ARG A 349 -26.52 -19.26 -17.63
CA ARG A 349 -26.98 -19.75 -18.94
C ARG A 349 -25.81 -20.28 -19.77
N HIS A 350 -24.68 -19.59 -19.78
CA HIS A 350 -23.48 -20.06 -20.48
C HIS A 350 -22.94 -21.38 -19.89
N ARG A 351 -22.91 -21.51 -18.56
CA ARG A 351 -22.56 -22.78 -17.91
C ARG A 351 -23.49 -23.92 -18.34
N ILE A 352 -24.80 -23.70 -18.31
CA ILE A 352 -25.80 -24.68 -18.80
C ILE A 352 -25.54 -25.04 -20.27
N TRP A 353 -25.20 -24.06 -21.11
CA TRP A 353 -24.85 -24.31 -22.51
C TRP A 353 -23.65 -25.25 -22.64
N THR A 354 -22.60 -25.01 -21.85
CA THR A 354 -21.39 -25.86 -21.86
C THR A 354 -21.61 -27.26 -21.28
N THR A 355 -22.49 -27.43 -20.28
CA THR A 355 -22.67 -28.70 -19.56
C THR A 355 -23.84 -29.54 -20.07
N ASN A 356 -24.94 -28.90 -20.45
CA ASN A 356 -26.22 -29.53 -20.81
C ASN A 356 -26.61 -29.28 -22.28
N GLY A 357 -25.79 -28.56 -23.02
CA GLY A 357 -26.02 -28.28 -24.44
C GLY A 357 -26.96 -27.10 -24.70
N ARG A 358 -27.18 -26.84 -25.99
CA ARG A 358 -27.82 -25.61 -26.48
C ARG A 358 -29.31 -25.51 -26.12
N GLU A 359 -30.04 -26.61 -26.18
CA GLU A 359 -31.49 -26.61 -25.89
C GLU A 359 -31.77 -26.26 -24.43
N ALA A 360 -31.02 -26.86 -23.50
CA ALA A 360 -31.12 -26.55 -22.08
C ALA A 360 -30.82 -25.08 -21.78
N ALA A 361 -29.83 -24.49 -22.45
CA ALA A 361 -29.49 -23.07 -22.30
C ALA A 361 -30.54 -22.14 -22.92
N ASN A 362 -31.25 -22.56 -23.97
CA ASN A 362 -32.33 -21.77 -24.56
C ASN A 362 -33.60 -21.82 -23.71
N ASN A 363 -33.83 -22.92 -22.99
CA ASN A 363 -34.96 -23.05 -22.06
C ASN A 363 -34.71 -22.36 -20.71
N PHE A 364 -33.50 -21.83 -20.47
CA PHE A 364 -33.19 -21.07 -19.26
C PHE A 364 -33.89 -19.71 -19.27
N LYS A 365 -34.72 -19.45 -18.26
CA LYS A 365 -35.43 -18.18 -18.07
C LYS A 365 -34.49 -17.16 -17.41
N ALA A 366 -34.23 -16.05 -18.09
CA ALA A 366 -33.38 -14.97 -17.60
C ALA A 366 -34.21 -13.84 -16.98
N VAL A 367 -34.77 -14.10 -15.79
CA VAL A 367 -35.77 -13.23 -15.13
C VAL A 367 -35.14 -11.90 -14.70
N ASN A 368 -33.90 -11.93 -14.21
CA ASN A 368 -33.18 -10.73 -13.79
C ASN A 368 -32.76 -9.88 -14.99
N CYS A 369 -32.37 -10.51 -16.11
CA CYS A 369 -32.11 -9.76 -17.35
C CYS A 369 -33.36 -9.09 -17.91
N GLU A 370 -34.51 -9.78 -17.93
CA GLU A 370 -35.78 -9.16 -18.31
C GLU A 370 -36.16 -8.00 -17.39
N ALA A 371 -35.85 -8.09 -16.08
CA ALA A 371 -36.08 -7.01 -15.13
C ALA A 371 -35.15 -5.81 -15.39
N TYR A 372 -33.88 -6.05 -15.68
CA TYR A 372 -32.91 -5.02 -16.05
C TYR A 372 -33.31 -4.30 -17.35
N ASP A 373 -33.71 -5.04 -18.38
CA ASP A 373 -34.13 -4.48 -19.66
C ASP A 373 -35.36 -3.56 -19.49
N ARG A 374 -36.38 -4.02 -18.76
CA ARG A 374 -37.55 -3.18 -18.42
C ARG A 374 -37.15 -1.94 -17.62
N TYR A 375 -36.21 -2.09 -16.68
CA TYR A 375 -35.72 -0.96 -15.89
C TYR A 375 -35.00 0.08 -16.76
N GLN A 376 -34.18 -0.36 -17.71
CA GLN A 376 -33.49 0.51 -18.67
C GLN A 376 -34.47 1.26 -19.57
N GLU A 377 -35.55 0.61 -20.01
CA GLU A 377 -36.60 1.27 -20.80
C GLU A 377 -37.31 2.37 -20.00
N LEU A 378 -37.71 2.07 -18.77
CA LEU A 378 -38.31 3.05 -17.86
C LEU A 378 -37.33 4.21 -17.55
N ALA A 379 -36.05 3.90 -17.35
CA ALA A 379 -35.02 4.91 -17.11
C ALA A 379 -34.87 5.88 -18.29
N LYS A 380 -34.89 5.35 -19.53
CA LYS A 380 -34.85 6.18 -20.75
C LYS A 380 -36.08 7.06 -20.90
N GLU A 381 -37.26 6.56 -20.52
CA GLU A 381 -38.52 7.33 -20.56
C GLU A 381 -38.52 8.47 -19.54
N LYS A 382 -38.13 8.20 -18.29
CA LYS A 382 -38.16 9.20 -17.20
C LYS A 382 -36.99 10.17 -17.22
N TYR A 383 -35.84 9.71 -17.70
CA TYR A 383 -34.60 10.48 -17.75
C TYR A 383 -34.03 10.49 -19.17
N PRO A 384 -34.72 11.15 -20.13
CA PRO A 384 -34.20 11.27 -21.47
C PRO A 384 -32.84 11.97 -21.43
N PRO A 385 -31.86 11.55 -22.26
CA PRO A 385 -30.62 12.29 -22.39
C PRO A 385 -30.97 13.72 -22.76
N MET A 386 -30.37 14.69 -22.08
CA MET A 386 -30.56 16.09 -22.47
C MET A 386 -30.18 16.22 -23.93
N SER A 387 -31.18 16.42 -24.79
CA SER A 387 -30.97 16.76 -26.18
C SER A 387 -29.98 17.92 -26.18
N SER A 388 -28.89 17.77 -26.91
CA SER A 388 -27.94 18.85 -27.20
C SER A 388 -28.69 19.91 -28.01
N ALA A 389 -29.51 20.70 -27.33
CA ALA A 389 -30.20 21.84 -27.88
C ALA A 389 -29.13 22.88 -28.19
N GLY A 390 -28.66 22.86 -29.43
CA GLY A 390 -28.11 24.00 -30.16
C GLY A 390 -26.98 24.75 -29.46
N ILE A 391 -25.75 24.30 -29.70
CA ILE A 391 -24.67 25.25 -29.93
C ILE A 391 -25.06 26.02 -31.20
N TRP A 392 -25.63 27.21 -31.05
CA TRP A 392 -25.68 28.21 -32.10
C TRP A 392 -24.57 29.23 -31.83
N PHE A 393 -23.84 29.52 -32.90
CA PHE A 393 -22.63 30.35 -33.00
C PHE A 393 -22.78 31.76 -32.42
#